data_AF-A0A2P6QC47-F1
#
_entry.id   AF-A0A2P6QC47-F1
#
_cell.length_a   1.000
_cell.length_b   1.000
_cell.length_c   1.000
_cell.angle_alpha   90.00
_cell.angle_beta   90.00
_cell.angle_gamma   90.00
#
_symmetry.space_group_name_H-M   'P 1'
#
loop_
_entity.id
_entity.type
_entity.pdbx_description
1 polymer ?
#
loop_
_entity_poly.entity_id
_entity_poly.type
_entity_poly.pdbx_seq_one_letter_code
_entity_poly.pdbx_strand_id
1 'polypeptide(L)' 'MRTYTNARGQGHVFNAELTDEDRTEIQAAMFNEAVRKFFEKFQLGKVYYISKGALTLMKSAMK' A
#
# COMPACT_ATOMS: atom_id res chain seq x y z
N MET A 1 -8.42 -3.25 -5.12
CA MET A 1 -7.52 -2.87 -6.23
C MET A 1 -8.19 -1.77 -7.04
N ARG A 2 -7.47 -0.68 -7.36
CA ARG A 2 -7.96 0.43 -8.18
C ARG A 2 -7.15 0.51 -9.47
N THR A 3 -7.78 0.89 -10.57
CA THR A 3 -7.09 1.22 -11.81
C THR A 3 -6.76 2.70 -11.84
N TYR A 4 -5.68 3.08 -12.50
CA TYR A 4 -5.33 4.48 -12.77
C TYR A 4 -4.79 4.62 -14.19
N THR A 5 -4.92 5.83 -14.75
CA THR A 5 -4.37 6.21 -16.05
C THR A 5 -3.62 7.51 -15.91
N ASN A 6 -2.40 7.58 -16.45
CA ASN A 6 -1.60 8.80 -16.50
C ASN A 6 -0.86 8.91 -17.85
N ALA A 7 -0.05 9.96 -18.03
CA ALA A 7 0.72 10.18 -19.25
C ALA A 7 1.70 9.04 -19.60
N ARG A 8 2.04 8.17 -18.64
CA ARG A 8 2.91 7.00 -18.81
C ARG A 8 2.13 5.70 -19.07
N GLY A 9 0.79 5.76 -19.13
CA GLY A 9 -0.08 4.63 -19.43
C GLY A 9 -1.07 4.29 -18.31
N GLN A 10 -1.61 3.07 -18.38
CA GLN A 10 -2.57 2.55 -17.42
C GLN A 10 -1.89 1.61 -16.43
N GLY A 11 -2.41 1.55 -15.21
CA GLY A 11 -1.85 0.70 -14.16
C GLY A 11 -2.85 0.37 -13.08
N HIS A 12 -2.34 -0.33 -12.07
CA HIS A 12 -3.13 -0.76 -10.92
C HIS A 12 -2.44 -0.35 -9.64
N VAL A 13 -3.24 0.07 -8.65
CA VAL A 13 -2.78 0.42 -7.32
C VAL A 13 -3.63 -0.26 -6.27
N PHE A 14 -2.99 -0.68 -5.18
CA PHE A 14 -3.66 -1.18 -3.99
C PHE A 14 -3.04 -0.52 -2.76
N ASN A 15 -3.90 0.03 -1.92
CA ASN A 15 -3.50 0.65 -0.66
C ASN A 15 -3.93 -0.26 0.49
N ALA A 16 -3.02 -0.48 1.43
CA ALA A 16 -3.28 -1.16 2.69
C ALA A 16 -2.92 -0.22 3.84
N GLU A 17 -3.80 -0.13 4.83
CA GLU A 17 -3.51 0.51 6.11
C GLU A 17 -2.96 -0.56 7.06
N LEU A 18 -1.84 -0.26 7.68
CA LEU A 18 -1.11 -1.17 8.56
C LEU A 18 -0.97 -0.50 9.92
N THR A 19 -1.21 -1.27 10.96
CA THR A 19 -1.14 -0.83 12.35
C THR A 19 -0.26 -1.80 13.13
N ASP A 20 0.61 -1.27 14.00
CA ASP A 20 1.44 -2.06 14.91
C ASP A 20 0.89 -2.04 16.35
N GLU A 21 1.61 -2.68 17.28
CA GLU A 21 1.20 -2.79 18.68
C GLU A 21 1.09 -1.43 19.39
N ASP A 22 1.92 -0.47 18.97
CA ASP A 22 1.97 0.89 19.50
C ASP A 22 0.86 1.78 18.92
N ARG A 23 -0.04 1.21 18.11
CA ARG A 23 -1.09 1.92 17.36
C ARG A 23 -0.51 2.96 16.39
N THR A 24 0.72 2.75 15.93
CA THR A 24 1.29 3.54 14.83
C THR A 24 0.64 3.08 13.54
N GLU A 25 0.17 4.04 12.75
CA GLU A 25 -0.45 3.76 11.45
C GLU A 25 0.49 4.15 10.32
N ILE A 26 0.60 3.26 9.33
CA ILE A 26 1.29 3.55 8.07
C ILE A 26 0.44 3.07 6.90
N GLN A 27 0.44 3.87 5.82
CA GLN A 27 -0.18 3.47 4.57
C GLN A 27 0.86 2.87 3.62
N ALA A 28 0.61 1.65 3.16
CA ALA A 28 1.39 0.99 2.13
C ALA A 28 0.67 1.09 0.79
N ALA A 29 1.32 1.68 -0.22
CA ALA A 29 0.83 1.73 -1.59
C ALA A 29 1.64 0.77 -2.48
N MET A 30 0.95 -0.14 -3.16
CA MET A 30 1.53 -1.11 -4.08
C MET A 30 1.08 -0.78 -5.50
N PHE A 31 2.01 -0.84 -6.46
CA PHE A 31 1.75 -0.53 -7.86
C PHE A 31 2.02 -1.73 -8.78
N ASN A 32 1.21 -1.88 -9.82
CA ASN A 32 1.40 -2.82 -10.94
C ASN A 32 1.74 -4.25 -10.51
N GLU A 33 2.97 -4.72 -10.75
CA GLU A 33 3.41 -6.08 -10.39
C GLU A 33 3.31 -6.37 -8.89
N ALA A 34 3.56 -5.37 -8.03
CA ALA A 34 3.40 -5.53 -6.60
C ALA A 34 1.94 -5.81 -6.23
N VAL A 35 0.99 -5.15 -6.89
CA VAL A 35 -0.45 -5.44 -6.69
C VAL A 35 -0.74 -6.88 -7.07
N ARG A 36 -0.30 -7.33 -8.25
CA ARG A 36 -0.54 -8.71 -8.71
C ARG A 36 0.04 -9.75 -7.75
N LYS A 37 1.20 -9.46 -7.15
CA LYS A 37 1.90 -10.38 -6.25
C LYS A 37 1.32 -10.43 -4.83
N PHE A 38 0.86 -9.29 -4.32
CA PHE A 38 0.55 -9.14 -2.90
C PHE A 38 -0.93 -8.96 -2.60
N PHE A 39 -1.76 -8.59 -3.57
CA PHE A 39 -3.19 -8.35 -3.35
C PHE A 39 -3.91 -9.55 -2.74
N GLU A 40 -3.62 -10.77 -3.20
CA GLU A 40 -4.24 -12.00 -2.65
C GLU A 40 -3.63 -12.43 -1.30
N LYS A 41 -2.44 -11.93 -0.95
CA LYS A 41 -1.75 -12.30 0.30
C LYS A 41 -2.18 -11.45 1.47
N PHE A 42 -2.50 -10.18 1.24
CA PHE A 42 -2.99 -9.27 2.27
C PHE A 42 -4.45 -9.59 2.62
N GLN A 43 -4.67 -9.99 3.87
CA GLN A 43 -5.98 -10.28 4.44
C GLN A 43 -6.18 -9.44 5.68
N LEU A 44 -7.42 -8.97 5.90
CA LEU A 44 -7.77 -8.16 7.05
C LEU A 44 -7.57 -8.94 8.36
N GLY A 45 -7.03 -8.28 9.38
CA GLY A 45 -6.82 -8.85 10.72
C GLY A 45 -5.67 -9.86 10.82
N LYS A 46 -4.86 -10.02 9.76
CA LYS A 46 -3.64 -10.83 9.79
C LYS A 46 -2.41 -9.95 10.02
N VAL A 47 -1.39 -10.54 10.65
CA VAL A 47 -0.11 -9.90 10.95
C VAL A 47 0.95 -10.39 9.98
N TYR A 48 1.79 -9.48 9.50
CA TYR A 48 2.79 -9.77 8.48
C TYR A 48 4.13 -9.10 8.82
N TYR A 49 5.23 -9.78 8.46
CA TYR A 49 6.54 -9.13 8.37
C TYR A 49 6.70 -8.49 7.00
N ILE A 50 6.87 -7.16 6.98
CA ILE A 50 7.06 -6.38 5.75
C ILE A 50 8.46 -5.78 5.79
N SER A 51 9.21 -5.93 4.70
CA SER A 51 10.57 -5.40 4.60
C SER A 51 10.88 -4.98 3.17
N LYS A 52 11.95 -4.18 3.00
CA LYS A 52 12.48 -3.75 1.70
C LYS A 52 11.51 -2.90 0.86
N GLY A 53 10.61 -2.19 1.53
CA GLY A 53 9.76 -1.17 0.91
C GLY A 53 10.49 0.18 0.77
N ALA A 54 9.98 1.05 -0.10
CA ALA A 54 10.40 2.44 -0.17
C ALA A 54 9.57 3.28 0.81
N LEU A 55 10.25 4.12 1.61
CA LEU A 55 9.59 5.06 2.52
C LEU A 55 9.48 6.42 1.86
N THR A 56 8.26 6.96 1.83
CA THR A 56 7.98 8.33 1.39
C THR A 56 7.25 9.06 2.48
N LEU A 57 7.65 10.30 2.76
CA LEU A 57 6.89 11.17 3.64
C LEU A 57 5.54 11.45 2.98
N MET A 58 4.49 10.87 3.54
CA MET A 58 3.15 11.20 3.13
C MET A 58 2.82 12.56 3.74
N LYS A 59 2.62 13.57 2.90
CA LYS A 59 2.05 14.84 3.36
C LYS A 59 0.61 14.53 3.73
N SER A 60 0.36 14.28 5.03
CA SER A 60 -1.01 14.27 5.53
C SER A 60 -1.63 15.59 5.12
N ALA A 61 -2.71 15.55 4.35
CA ALA A 61 -3.58 16.72 4.30
C ALA A 61 -3.99 16.95 5.75
N MET A 62 -3.52 18.05 6.35
CA MET A 62 -4.14 18.60 7.54
C MET A 62 -5.62 18.69 7.21
N LYS A 63 -6.41 17.82 7.84
CA LYS A 63 -7.86 17.85 7.72
C LYS A 63 -8.39 18.98 8.59
#